data_AF-A0A946S9P8-F1
#
_entry.id   AF-A0A946S9P8-F1
#
_cell.length_a   1.000
_cell.length_b   1.000
_cell.length_c   1.000
_cell.angle_alpha   90.00
_cell.angle_beta   90.00
_cell.angle_gamma   90.00
#
_symmetry.space_group_name_H-M   'P 1'
#
loop_
_entity.id
_entity.type
_entity.pdbx_description
1 polymer ?
#
loop_
_entity_poly.entity_id
_entity_poly.type
_entity_poly.pdbx_seq_one_letter_code
_entity_poly.pdbx_strand_id
1 'polypeptide(L)'
;MSTLTAQVRYVDEIFTDVTVTTDITYAANVTVITTLQGLPPMALPQNMDVYTPTGDTETNRPLIIYLHTGNFLPQYVNGGATGNRDDNAAVEICSRFARMGYVVASIDYRLGWNPLAATQTERSVQLIGAAYRGVQDARTAVRYFRMDADVQGNTFGIDPTKVGYFGEGTGGYISYAAATISSYYDIILDDMGVPISKFWYDHDGDPTTDQVPMVIDAVHGDPEAKLDGYLPTGVDAEGVPTYLQLCIGHYPDYSSDVSFSMNMGGALGDLNWLDQGDVPMVSFQCPHDPFAPYTTGVLIVPT
;
A
#
# COMPACT_ATOMS: atom_id res chain seq x y z
N MET A 1 41.05 26.31 6.66
CA MET A 1 39.95 26.22 7.65
C MET A 1 39.04 25.10 7.21
N SER A 2 39.03 23.97 7.93
CA SER A 2 38.00 22.95 7.76
C SER A 2 36.78 23.42 8.52
N THR A 3 35.69 23.74 7.84
CA THR A 3 34.39 23.97 8.49
C THR A 3 33.86 22.64 8.98
N LEU A 4 33.85 22.42 10.29
CA LEU A 4 33.08 21.36 10.93
C LEU A 4 31.60 21.76 10.82
N THR A 5 30.87 21.13 9.90
CA THR A 5 29.40 21.17 9.90
C THR A 5 28.91 20.16 10.94
N ALA A 6 28.08 20.61 11.89
CA ALA A 6 27.38 19.68 12.78
C ALA A 6 26.43 18.82 11.96
N GLN A 7 26.40 17.51 12.24
CA GLN A 7 25.44 16.62 11.60
C GLN A 7 24.01 17.04 11.96
N VAL A 8 23.10 16.97 11.00
CA VAL A 8 21.71 17.36 11.12
C VAL A 8 20.85 16.09 11.22
N ARG A 9 20.17 15.91 12.36
CA ARG A 9 19.22 14.81 12.55
C ARG A 9 18.15 14.82 11.46
N TYR A 10 17.76 13.64 10.99
CA TYR A 10 16.83 13.41 9.88
C TYR A 10 17.36 13.80 8.49
N VAL A 11 18.64 14.15 8.39
CA VAL A 11 19.30 14.48 7.12
C VAL A 11 20.59 13.66 6.98
N ASP A 12 21.44 13.70 8.01
CA ASP A 12 22.69 12.96 8.07
C ASP A 12 22.51 11.66 8.88
N GLU A 13 23.31 10.64 8.55
CA GLU A 13 23.42 9.42 9.37
C GLU A 13 24.18 9.76 10.66
N ILE A 14 23.46 9.86 11.77
CA ILE A 14 24.00 10.24 13.09
C ILE A 14 24.10 9.06 14.06
N PHE A 15 23.47 7.92 13.72
CA PHE A 15 23.60 6.66 14.43
C PHE A 15 24.39 5.66 13.58
N THR A 16 25.18 4.81 14.22
CA THR A 16 25.97 3.76 13.56
C THR A 16 25.18 2.48 13.37
N ASP A 17 24.31 2.16 14.32
CA ASP A 17 23.63 0.87 14.44
C ASP A 17 22.11 1.03 14.47
N VAL A 18 21.42 -0.02 14.05
CA VAL A 18 19.96 -0.10 13.97
C VAL A 18 19.48 -1.32 14.73
N THR A 19 18.43 -1.12 15.53
CA THR A 19 17.67 -2.19 16.16
C THR A 19 16.46 -2.51 15.30
N VAL A 20 16.30 -3.78 14.94
CA VAL A 20 15.15 -4.26 14.17
C VAL A 20 14.29 -5.16 15.05
N THR A 21 13.01 -4.83 15.17
CA THR A 21 12.00 -5.72 15.75
C THR A 21 11.20 -6.34 14.62
N THR A 22 11.33 -7.64 14.43
CA THR A 22 10.74 -8.36 13.29
C THR A 22 9.38 -8.96 13.63
N ASP A 23 8.60 -9.26 12.59
CA ASP A 23 7.36 -10.05 12.68
C ASP A 23 6.29 -9.48 13.62
N ILE A 24 6.19 -8.15 13.70
CA ILE A 24 5.12 -7.49 14.44
C ILE A 24 3.85 -7.55 13.61
N THR A 25 2.81 -8.20 14.10
CA THR A 25 1.50 -8.17 13.44
C THR A 25 0.79 -6.85 13.70
N TYR A 26 0.44 -6.13 12.63
CA TYR A 26 -0.28 -4.86 12.70
C TYR A 26 -1.77 -4.99 12.32
N ALA A 27 -2.17 -6.07 11.64
CA ALA A 27 -3.54 -6.36 11.26
C ALA A 27 -3.71 -7.84 10.86
N ALA A 28 -4.94 -8.28 10.61
CA ALA A 28 -5.21 -9.55 9.94
C ALA A 28 -6.36 -9.38 8.93
N ASN A 29 -6.09 -9.56 7.64
CA ASN A 29 -7.05 -9.25 6.59
C ASN A 29 -7.13 -10.35 5.53
N VAL A 30 -8.21 -10.36 4.75
CA VAL A 30 -8.47 -11.42 3.76
C VAL A 30 -7.54 -11.27 2.57
N THR A 31 -6.66 -12.25 2.38
CA THR A 31 -5.81 -12.35 1.20
C THR A 31 -6.49 -13.17 0.11
N VAL A 32 -6.18 -12.84 -1.15
CA VAL A 32 -6.65 -13.58 -2.32
C VAL A 32 -5.54 -14.35 -3.04
N ILE A 33 -4.28 -14.23 -2.59
CA ILE A 33 -3.14 -14.96 -3.19
C ILE A 33 -3.33 -16.49 -3.11
N THR A 34 -4.08 -16.97 -2.11
CA THR A 34 -4.43 -18.38 -1.91
C THR A 34 -5.21 -18.97 -3.09
N THR A 35 -5.92 -18.13 -3.85
CA THR A 35 -6.65 -18.56 -5.06
C THR A 35 -5.72 -19.06 -6.16
N LEU A 36 -4.48 -18.60 -6.22
CA LEU A 36 -3.46 -19.12 -7.14
C LEU A 36 -3.07 -20.58 -6.82
N GLN A 37 -3.39 -21.05 -5.61
CA GLN A 37 -3.17 -22.42 -5.15
C GLN A 37 -4.47 -23.23 -5.13
N GLY A 38 -5.58 -22.70 -5.67
CA GLY A 38 -6.89 -23.36 -5.67
C GLY A 38 -7.60 -23.35 -4.31
N LEU A 39 -7.14 -22.51 -3.37
CA LEU A 39 -7.77 -22.32 -2.06
C LEU A 39 -8.67 -21.07 -2.06
N PRO A 40 -9.72 -21.01 -1.24
CA PRO A 40 -10.53 -19.81 -1.12
C PRO A 40 -9.72 -18.65 -0.49
N PRO A 41 -10.14 -17.39 -0.69
CA PRO A 41 -9.66 -16.27 0.09
C PRO A 41 -9.82 -16.52 1.60
N MET A 42 -8.85 -16.08 2.39
CA MET A 42 -8.87 -16.26 3.85
C MET A 42 -8.12 -15.15 4.57
N ALA A 43 -8.51 -14.88 5.82
CA ALA A 43 -7.81 -13.93 6.66
C ALA A 43 -6.43 -14.49 7.05
N LEU A 44 -5.38 -13.72 6.77
CA LEU A 44 -4.02 -13.99 7.23
C LEU A 44 -3.48 -12.77 8.01
N PRO A 45 -2.57 -12.98 8.97
CA PRO A 45 -1.85 -11.88 9.61
C PRO A 45 -1.08 -11.05 8.60
N GLN A 46 -1.03 -9.74 8.84
CA GLN A 46 -0.17 -8.79 8.13
C GLN A 46 0.90 -8.32 9.10
N ASN A 47 2.15 -8.56 8.72
CA ASN A 47 3.31 -8.35 9.59
C ASN A 47 4.13 -7.16 9.10
N MET A 48 4.98 -6.65 9.99
CA MET A 48 5.95 -5.63 9.67
C MET A 48 7.25 -5.83 10.46
N ASP A 49 8.33 -5.28 9.92
CA ASP A 49 9.60 -5.15 10.62
C ASP A 49 9.83 -3.66 10.90
N VAL A 50 10.11 -3.33 12.17
CA VAL A 50 10.30 -1.95 12.61
C VAL A 50 11.77 -1.69 12.94
N TYR A 51 12.35 -0.74 12.22
CA TYR A 51 13.74 -0.30 12.29
C TYR A 51 13.81 0.97 13.13
N THR A 52 14.67 0.97 14.15
CA THR A 52 14.89 2.12 15.02
C THR A 52 16.39 2.34 15.26
N PRO A 53 16.85 3.58 15.41
CA PRO A 53 18.25 3.85 15.78
C PRO A 53 18.60 3.25 17.14
N THR A 54 19.71 2.51 17.22
CA THR A 54 20.19 1.94 18.49
C THR A 54 20.76 3.05 19.39
N GLY A 55 20.34 3.08 20.65
CA GLY A 55 20.84 4.03 21.66
C GLY A 55 20.25 5.44 21.57
N ASP A 56 19.27 5.65 20.69
CA ASP A 56 18.55 6.92 20.59
C ASP A 56 17.63 7.14 21.79
N THR A 57 17.63 8.37 22.31
CA THR A 57 16.84 8.77 23.49
C THR A 57 15.60 9.59 23.12
N GLU A 58 15.43 9.98 21.85
CA GLU A 58 14.23 10.67 21.39
C GLU A 58 13.04 9.71 21.31
N THR A 59 11.88 10.14 21.76
CA THR A 59 10.67 9.31 21.86
C THR A 59 9.47 9.85 21.07
N ASN A 60 9.65 10.91 20.28
CA ASN A 60 8.66 11.44 19.33
C ASN A 60 9.27 11.58 17.93
N ARG A 61 9.58 10.44 17.31
CA ARG A 61 10.31 10.39 16.04
C ARG A 61 9.36 10.35 14.84
N PRO A 62 9.67 11.00 13.71
CA PRO A 62 8.91 10.80 12.49
C PRO A 62 8.95 9.33 12.05
N LEU A 63 7.81 8.84 11.60
CA LEU A 63 7.61 7.48 11.12
C LEU A 63 7.57 7.46 9.59
N ILE A 64 8.30 6.52 8.99
CA ILE A 64 8.18 6.16 7.58
C ILE A 64 7.53 4.78 7.48
N ILE A 65 6.40 4.70 6.81
CA ILE A 65 5.83 3.42 6.37
C ILE A 65 6.46 3.07 5.02
N TYR A 66 7.33 2.07 5.01
CA TYR A 66 7.99 1.57 3.81
C TYR A 66 7.16 0.48 3.14
N LEU A 67 7.02 0.59 1.82
CA LEU A 67 6.23 -0.30 0.97
C LEU A 67 7.17 -0.87 -0.09
N HIS A 68 7.44 -2.18 -0.02
CA HIS A 68 8.35 -2.88 -0.92
C HIS A 68 7.80 -3.02 -2.36
N THR A 69 8.65 -3.33 -3.33
CA THR A 69 8.23 -3.68 -4.71
C THR A 69 7.63 -5.08 -4.81
N GLY A 70 7.50 -5.63 -6.01
CA GLY A 70 7.24 -7.06 -6.20
C GLY A 70 5.92 -7.40 -6.88
N ASN A 71 5.36 -6.46 -7.65
CA ASN A 71 4.17 -6.61 -8.51
C ASN A 71 2.96 -7.29 -7.87
N PHE A 72 2.81 -7.18 -6.55
CA PHE A 72 1.78 -7.85 -5.76
C PHE A 72 1.82 -9.38 -5.86
N LEU A 73 2.97 -9.98 -6.12
CA LEU A 73 3.19 -11.43 -6.03
C LEU A 73 4.36 -11.73 -5.09
N PRO A 74 4.37 -12.91 -4.45
CA PRO A 74 5.50 -13.33 -3.63
C PRO A 74 6.82 -13.27 -4.40
N GLN A 75 7.92 -13.00 -3.69
CA GLN A 75 9.27 -13.08 -4.25
C GLN A 75 9.45 -14.39 -5.04
N TYR A 76 10.16 -14.31 -6.17
CA TYR A 76 10.34 -15.36 -7.18
C TYR A 76 9.09 -15.72 -8.00
N VAL A 77 7.89 -15.71 -7.41
CA VAL A 77 6.63 -15.82 -8.18
C VAL A 77 6.42 -14.57 -9.03
N ASN A 78 6.88 -13.42 -8.55
CA ASN A 78 6.89 -12.16 -9.28
C ASN A 78 7.94 -12.08 -10.42
N GLY A 79 8.72 -13.13 -10.66
CA GLY A 79 9.79 -13.15 -11.67
C GLY A 79 11.06 -12.37 -11.27
N GLY A 80 11.16 -11.91 -10.03
CA GLY A 80 12.27 -11.13 -9.50
C GLY A 80 12.88 -11.70 -8.22
N ALA A 81 13.98 -11.07 -7.77
CA ALA A 81 14.69 -11.41 -6.54
C ALA A 81 14.32 -10.50 -5.34
N THR A 82 13.40 -9.55 -5.54
CA THR A 82 12.93 -8.60 -4.52
C THR A 82 11.41 -8.72 -4.37
N GLY A 83 10.84 -8.02 -3.40
CA GLY A 83 9.39 -7.94 -3.22
C GLY A 83 8.85 -8.54 -1.93
N ASN A 84 9.66 -8.50 -0.87
CA ASN A 84 9.25 -8.80 0.49
C ASN A 84 9.71 -7.66 1.42
N ARG A 85 9.10 -7.53 2.59
CA ARG A 85 9.49 -6.51 3.60
C ARG A 85 10.95 -6.59 4.06
N ASP A 86 11.57 -7.76 3.91
CA ASP A 86 12.92 -8.10 4.40
C ASP A 86 13.94 -8.34 3.27
N ASP A 87 13.62 -7.97 2.03
CA ASP A 87 14.62 -8.05 0.96
C ASP A 87 15.76 -7.05 1.18
N ASN A 88 16.94 -7.33 0.61
CA ASN A 88 18.15 -6.55 0.91
C ASN A 88 18.03 -5.04 0.58
N ALA A 89 17.22 -4.67 -0.42
CA ALA A 89 17.01 -3.26 -0.75
C ALA A 89 16.13 -2.59 0.31
N ALA A 90 15.05 -3.27 0.71
CA ALA A 90 14.18 -2.84 1.80
C ALA A 90 14.97 -2.67 3.11
N VAL A 91 15.79 -3.67 3.48
CA VAL A 91 16.62 -3.63 4.69
C VAL A 91 17.59 -2.44 4.68
N GLU A 92 18.30 -2.21 3.58
CA GLU A 92 19.26 -1.10 3.49
C GLU A 92 18.56 0.26 3.55
N ILE A 93 17.46 0.43 2.80
CA ILE A 93 16.68 1.66 2.81
C ILE A 93 16.16 1.96 4.23
N CYS A 94 15.51 0.98 4.87
CA CYS A 94 14.95 1.16 6.21
C CYS A 94 16.04 1.43 7.25
N SER A 95 17.15 0.69 7.18
CA SER A 95 18.29 0.88 8.09
C SER A 95 18.94 2.25 7.90
N ARG A 96 19.02 2.77 6.67
CA ARG A 96 19.59 4.09 6.41
C ARG A 96 18.76 5.21 6.99
N PHE A 97 17.43 5.19 6.81
CA PHE A 97 16.54 6.15 7.45
C PHE A 97 16.54 6.02 8.97
N ALA A 98 16.60 4.79 9.51
CA ALA A 98 16.75 4.59 10.95
C ALA A 98 18.06 5.22 11.48
N ARG A 99 19.18 5.09 10.75
CA ARG A 99 20.47 5.75 11.10
C ARG A 99 20.42 7.28 11.04
N MET A 100 19.47 7.86 10.31
CA MET A 100 19.20 9.31 10.32
C MET A 100 18.31 9.74 11.50
N GLY A 101 17.75 8.80 12.25
CA GLY A 101 16.96 9.03 13.47
C GLY A 101 15.46 8.76 13.33
N TYR A 102 15.00 8.30 12.16
CA TYR A 102 13.60 7.94 11.92
C TYR A 102 13.23 6.60 12.57
N VAL A 103 11.93 6.39 12.78
CA VAL A 103 11.38 5.03 12.88
C VAL A 103 10.91 4.63 11.49
N VAL A 104 11.23 3.41 11.04
CA VAL A 104 10.78 2.91 9.73
C VAL A 104 10.07 1.59 9.92
N ALA A 105 8.86 1.46 9.40
CA ALA A 105 8.10 0.22 9.41
C ALA A 105 8.02 -0.33 7.98
N SER A 106 8.72 -1.42 7.72
CA SER A 106 8.62 -2.18 6.47
C SER A 106 7.48 -3.17 6.58
N ILE A 107 6.37 -2.92 5.87
CA ILE A 107 5.14 -3.70 6.05
C ILE A 107 4.94 -4.73 4.94
N ASP A 108 4.38 -5.89 5.29
CA ASP A 108 3.71 -6.75 4.33
C ASP A 108 2.31 -6.21 4.04
N TYR A 109 2.02 -5.92 2.78
CA TYR A 109 0.65 -5.67 2.31
C TYR A 109 0.11 -6.88 1.55
N ARG A 110 -1.23 -6.99 1.43
CA ARG A 110 -1.87 -8.13 0.76
C ARG A 110 -1.47 -8.21 -0.71
N LEU A 111 -0.88 -9.33 -1.06
CA LEU A 111 -0.53 -9.71 -2.42
C LEU A 111 -1.71 -10.45 -3.09
N GLY A 112 -1.63 -10.60 -4.42
CA GLY A 112 -2.43 -11.57 -5.16
C GLY A 112 -3.18 -11.00 -6.35
N TRP A 113 -2.83 -11.52 -7.52
CA TRP A 113 -3.56 -11.41 -8.79
C TRP A 113 -3.08 -12.55 -9.69
N ASN A 114 -3.84 -12.94 -10.71
CA ASN A 114 -3.44 -14.00 -11.65
C ASN A 114 -2.86 -13.40 -12.94
N PRO A 115 -1.53 -13.36 -13.10
CA PRO A 115 -0.90 -12.87 -14.33
C PRO A 115 -1.14 -13.77 -15.55
N LEU A 116 -1.54 -15.02 -15.32
CA LEU A 116 -1.80 -16.02 -16.36
C LEU A 116 -3.29 -16.12 -16.71
N ALA A 117 -4.13 -15.22 -16.20
CA ALA A 117 -5.54 -15.20 -16.58
C ALA A 117 -5.70 -15.01 -18.10
N ALA A 118 -6.74 -15.64 -18.65
CA ALA A 118 -6.90 -15.83 -20.09
C ALA A 118 -7.08 -14.51 -20.83
N THR A 119 -7.77 -13.56 -20.20
CA THR A 119 -8.09 -12.27 -20.81
C THR A 119 -7.32 -11.11 -20.18
N GLN A 120 -7.08 -10.06 -20.96
CA GLN A 120 -6.50 -8.82 -20.45
C GLN A 120 -7.38 -8.17 -19.37
N THR A 121 -8.70 -8.27 -19.53
CA THR A 121 -9.68 -7.72 -18.58
C THR A 121 -9.54 -8.40 -17.21
N GLU A 122 -9.54 -9.74 -17.14
CA GLU A 122 -9.36 -10.46 -15.88
C GLU A 122 -8.06 -10.09 -15.16
N ARG A 123 -6.95 -9.98 -15.92
CA ARG A 123 -5.65 -9.56 -15.35
C ARG A 123 -5.73 -8.14 -14.78
N SER A 124 -6.35 -7.21 -15.50
CA SER A 124 -6.44 -5.81 -15.10
C SER A 124 -7.31 -5.62 -13.86
N VAL A 125 -8.49 -6.26 -13.82
CA VAL A 125 -9.39 -6.21 -12.64
C VAL A 125 -8.68 -6.73 -11.39
N GLN A 126 -8.00 -7.87 -11.49
CA GLN A 126 -7.32 -8.48 -10.35
C GLN A 126 -6.11 -7.65 -9.90
N LEU A 127 -5.36 -7.07 -10.83
CA LEU A 127 -4.22 -6.19 -10.52
C LEU A 127 -4.66 -4.90 -9.83
N ILE A 128 -5.72 -4.24 -10.33
CA ILE A 128 -6.30 -3.05 -9.67
C ILE A 128 -6.81 -3.41 -8.28
N GLY A 129 -7.46 -4.57 -8.12
CA GLY A 129 -7.83 -5.08 -6.81
C GLY A 129 -6.63 -5.29 -5.87
N ALA A 130 -5.48 -5.72 -6.39
CA ALA A 130 -4.25 -5.88 -5.62
C ALA A 130 -3.68 -4.54 -5.15
N ALA A 131 -3.65 -3.54 -6.04
CA ALA A 131 -3.26 -2.18 -5.68
C ALA A 131 -4.20 -1.57 -4.63
N TYR A 132 -5.51 -1.77 -4.78
CA TYR A 132 -6.52 -1.29 -3.83
C TYR A 132 -6.33 -1.88 -2.42
N ARG A 133 -6.11 -3.19 -2.31
CA ARG A 133 -5.79 -3.83 -1.03
C ARG A 133 -4.49 -3.27 -0.44
N GLY A 134 -3.46 -3.03 -1.26
CA GLY A 134 -2.23 -2.38 -0.83
C GLY A 134 -2.47 -1.00 -0.20
N VAL A 135 -3.33 -0.18 -0.80
CA VAL A 135 -3.72 1.14 -0.26
C VAL A 135 -4.38 1.01 1.11
N GLN A 136 -5.36 0.13 1.22
CA GLN A 136 -6.04 -0.19 2.48
C GLN A 136 -5.05 -0.62 3.57
N ASP A 137 -4.08 -1.45 3.21
CA ASP A 137 -3.11 -2.02 4.13
C ASP A 137 -2.08 -0.99 4.61
N ALA A 138 -1.62 -0.11 3.73
CA ALA A 138 -0.75 1.02 4.08
C ALA A 138 -1.45 1.98 5.07
N ARG A 139 -2.71 2.31 4.81
CA ARG A 139 -3.54 3.15 5.69
C ARG A 139 -3.82 2.49 7.03
N THR A 140 -4.06 1.17 7.02
CA THR A 140 -4.21 0.37 8.23
C THR A 140 -2.95 0.40 9.10
N ALA A 141 -1.76 0.31 8.49
CA ALA A 141 -0.50 0.44 9.22
C ALA A 141 -0.36 1.81 9.90
N VAL A 142 -0.67 2.92 9.21
CA VAL A 142 -0.65 4.26 9.83
C VAL A 142 -1.59 4.32 11.05
N ARG A 143 -2.81 3.78 10.91
CA ARG A 143 -3.77 3.73 12.01
C ARG A 143 -3.31 2.86 13.17
N TYR A 144 -2.64 1.73 12.90
CA TYR A 144 -2.04 0.88 13.93
C TYR A 144 -1.04 1.66 14.77
N PHE A 145 -0.10 2.39 14.16
CA PHE A 145 0.89 3.19 14.90
C PHE A 145 0.25 4.32 15.71
N ARG A 146 -0.81 4.94 15.20
CA ARG A 146 -1.56 5.96 15.95
C ARG A 146 -2.32 5.38 17.13
N MET A 147 -2.93 4.22 16.95
CA MET A 147 -3.57 3.47 18.03
C MET A 147 -2.55 3.06 19.09
N ASP A 148 -1.40 2.54 18.69
CA ASP A 148 -0.31 2.18 19.62
C ASP A 148 0.18 3.41 20.42
N ALA A 149 0.37 4.55 19.75
CA ALA A 149 0.77 5.80 20.40
C ALA A 149 -0.26 6.32 21.40
N ASP A 150 -1.55 6.12 21.14
CA ASP A 150 -2.66 6.59 21.97
C ASP A 150 -2.94 5.67 23.16
N VAL A 151 -3.09 4.35 22.92
CA VAL A 151 -3.61 3.42 23.94
C VAL A 151 -2.64 2.31 24.36
N GLN A 152 -1.51 2.13 23.68
CA GLN A 152 -0.50 1.12 24.04
C GLN A 152 0.80 1.74 24.61
N GLY A 153 0.82 3.05 24.85
CA GLY A 153 1.95 3.72 25.47
C GLY A 153 3.10 4.04 24.51
N ASN A 154 2.81 4.11 23.20
CA ASN A 154 3.77 4.47 22.15
C ASN A 154 5.00 3.56 22.16
N THR A 155 4.75 2.26 21.97
CA THR A 155 5.75 1.18 21.96
C THR A 155 6.93 1.50 21.04
N PHE A 156 6.68 2.21 19.95
CA PHE A 156 7.68 2.52 18.92
C PHE A 156 8.37 3.88 19.11
N GLY A 157 7.91 4.72 20.04
CA GLY A 157 8.45 6.06 20.25
C GLY A 157 8.33 6.96 19.01
N ILE A 158 7.17 6.92 18.35
CA ILE A 158 6.86 7.74 17.17
C ILE A 158 6.08 9.00 17.55
N ASP A 159 6.17 10.03 16.72
CA ASP A 159 5.25 11.17 16.75
C ASP A 159 4.07 10.86 15.81
N PRO A 160 2.84 10.64 16.32
CA PRO A 160 1.69 10.24 15.50
C PRO A 160 1.22 11.33 14.53
N THR A 161 1.75 12.55 14.65
CA THR A 161 1.50 13.67 13.74
C THR A 161 2.50 13.77 12.60
N LYS A 162 3.58 12.97 12.62
CA LYS A 162 4.66 12.97 11.62
C LYS A 162 4.84 11.58 11.02
N VAL A 163 3.90 11.20 10.16
CA VAL A 163 3.93 9.91 9.47
C VAL A 163 4.04 10.18 7.97
N GLY A 164 4.88 9.44 7.25
CA GLY A 164 5.01 9.52 5.80
C GLY A 164 5.15 8.16 5.14
N TYR A 165 4.89 8.09 3.83
CA TYR A 165 5.11 6.88 3.03
C TYR A 165 6.44 6.92 2.30
N PHE A 166 7.09 5.75 2.15
CA PHE A 166 8.12 5.51 1.15
C PHE A 166 7.79 4.23 0.36
N GLY A 167 7.37 4.37 -0.89
CA GLY A 167 7.19 3.26 -1.82
C GLY A 167 8.37 2.98 -2.74
N GLU A 168 8.70 1.71 -2.95
CA GLU A 168 9.67 1.24 -3.94
C GLU A 168 8.97 0.39 -5.01
N GLY A 169 9.15 0.75 -6.29
CA GLY A 169 8.53 0.08 -7.43
C GLY A 169 7.01 -0.06 -7.28
N THR A 170 6.52 -1.27 -7.01
CA THR A 170 5.09 -1.53 -6.75
C THR A 170 4.58 -0.83 -5.50
N GLY A 171 5.40 -0.71 -4.45
CA GLY A 171 5.09 0.10 -3.28
C GLY A 171 4.94 1.58 -3.64
N GLY A 172 5.55 2.04 -4.74
CA GLY A 172 5.31 3.35 -5.34
C GLY A 172 3.85 3.55 -5.76
N TYR A 173 3.23 2.55 -6.39
CA TYR A 173 1.79 2.58 -6.73
C TYR A 173 0.94 2.79 -5.48
N ILE A 174 1.26 2.05 -4.42
CA ILE A 174 0.53 2.09 -3.14
C ILE A 174 0.74 3.45 -2.46
N SER A 175 1.98 3.91 -2.34
CA SER A 175 2.31 5.17 -1.65
C SER A 175 1.67 6.39 -2.31
N TYR A 176 1.56 6.38 -3.64
CA TYR A 176 0.86 7.40 -4.39
C TYR A 176 -0.64 7.31 -4.15
N ALA A 177 -1.24 6.17 -4.46
CA ALA A 177 -2.68 5.98 -4.33
C ALA A 177 -3.17 6.21 -2.90
N ALA A 178 -2.42 5.76 -1.88
CA ALA A 178 -2.76 5.98 -0.48
C ALA A 178 -2.64 7.44 -0.05
N ALA A 179 -1.78 8.23 -0.70
CA ALA A 179 -1.58 9.64 -0.40
C ALA A 179 -2.58 10.56 -1.10
N THR A 180 -3.19 10.12 -2.21
CA THR A 180 -4.01 10.99 -3.06
C THR A 180 -5.47 10.55 -3.18
N ILE A 181 -5.81 9.25 -3.08
CA ILE A 181 -7.21 8.78 -3.14
C ILE A 181 -7.98 9.28 -1.91
N SER A 182 -8.80 10.31 -2.07
CA SER A 182 -9.53 10.93 -0.96
C SER A 182 -10.82 10.17 -0.61
N SER A 183 -11.42 9.49 -1.59
CA SER A 183 -12.68 8.76 -1.43
C SER A 183 -12.80 7.61 -2.44
N TYR A 184 -13.82 6.76 -2.28
CA TYR A 184 -14.09 5.70 -3.25
C TYR A 184 -14.39 6.26 -4.66
N TYR A 185 -15.09 7.40 -4.74
CA TYR A 185 -15.49 7.98 -6.02
C TYR A 185 -14.30 8.49 -6.84
N ASP A 186 -13.25 8.94 -6.16
CA ASP A 186 -11.98 9.36 -6.76
C ASP A 186 -11.35 8.23 -7.62
N ILE A 187 -11.59 6.97 -7.23
CA ILE A 187 -11.07 5.81 -7.95
C ILE A 187 -11.77 5.63 -9.31
N ILE A 188 -13.06 5.93 -9.39
CA ILE A 188 -13.93 5.50 -10.50
C ILE A 188 -14.51 6.66 -11.30
N LEU A 189 -14.48 7.89 -10.79
CA LEU A 189 -14.99 9.10 -11.43
C LEU A 189 -13.87 10.15 -11.52
N ASP A 190 -13.88 10.93 -12.60
CA ASP A 190 -13.04 12.12 -12.72
C ASP A 190 -13.58 13.28 -11.86
N ASP A 191 -12.86 14.39 -11.83
CA ASP A 191 -13.21 15.60 -11.05
C ASP A 191 -14.59 16.20 -11.45
N MET A 192 -15.10 15.82 -12.62
CA MET A 192 -16.41 16.25 -13.12
C MET A 192 -17.53 15.23 -12.83
N GLY A 193 -17.21 14.14 -12.13
CA GLY A 193 -18.13 13.06 -11.79
C GLY A 193 -18.40 12.09 -12.94
N VAL A 194 -17.55 12.06 -13.97
CA VAL A 194 -17.68 11.19 -15.14
C VAL A 194 -16.85 9.92 -14.96
N PRO A 195 -17.36 8.72 -15.31
CA PRO A 195 -16.59 7.48 -15.19
C PRO A 195 -15.20 7.51 -15.85
N ILE A 196 -14.17 7.19 -15.08
CA ILE A 196 -12.81 6.98 -15.58
C ILE A 196 -12.76 5.60 -16.24
N SER A 197 -13.08 5.54 -17.53
CA SER A 197 -13.29 4.29 -18.31
C SER A 197 -12.32 3.13 -18.06
N LYS A 198 -11.04 3.39 -17.75
CA LYS A 198 -10.05 2.32 -17.49
C LYS A 198 -10.21 1.60 -16.14
N PHE A 199 -10.99 2.15 -15.21
CA PHE A 199 -11.35 1.51 -13.94
C PHE A 199 -12.76 0.90 -13.95
N TRP A 200 -13.33 0.80 -15.14
CA TRP A 200 -14.59 0.12 -15.40
C TRP A 200 -14.33 -0.99 -16.40
N TYR A 201 -14.98 -2.13 -16.24
CA TYR A 201 -14.89 -3.21 -17.21
C TYR A 201 -16.26 -3.56 -17.76
N ASP A 202 -16.28 -3.90 -19.04
CA ASP A 202 -17.42 -4.45 -19.75
C ASP A 202 -17.50 -5.96 -19.44
N HIS A 203 -18.58 -6.37 -18.77
CA HIS A 203 -18.77 -7.75 -18.33
C HIS A 203 -19.37 -8.66 -19.42
N ASP A 204 -20.06 -8.12 -20.41
CA ASP A 204 -20.82 -8.90 -21.40
C ASP A 204 -20.42 -8.65 -22.87
N GLY A 205 -19.46 -7.76 -23.11
CA GLY A 205 -18.94 -7.44 -24.43
C GLY A 205 -19.84 -6.53 -25.25
N ASP A 206 -20.90 -5.98 -24.65
CA ASP A 206 -21.76 -4.96 -25.24
C ASP A 206 -21.32 -3.58 -24.73
N PRO A 207 -20.80 -2.69 -25.60
CA PRO A 207 -20.40 -1.34 -25.18
C PRO A 207 -21.60 -0.45 -24.75
N THR A 208 -22.84 -0.97 -24.79
CA THR A 208 -24.07 -0.29 -24.39
C THR A 208 -24.69 -0.80 -23.08
N THR A 209 -24.13 -1.82 -22.44
CA THR A 209 -24.58 -2.38 -21.16
C THR A 209 -23.78 -1.83 -19.97
N ASP A 210 -24.25 -2.15 -18.76
CA ASP A 210 -23.70 -1.64 -17.49
C ASP A 210 -22.22 -2.01 -17.34
N GLN A 211 -21.37 -1.00 -17.50
CA GLN A 211 -19.98 -1.10 -17.09
C GLN A 211 -19.92 -1.32 -15.57
N VAL A 212 -19.09 -2.26 -15.12
CA VAL A 212 -18.93 -2.56 -13.70
C VAL A 212 -17.62 -1.95 -13.21
N PRO A 213 -17.61 -1.19 -12.10
CA PRO A 213 -16.38 -0.75 -11.47
C PRO A 213 -15.46 -1.92 -11.14
N MET A 214 -14.16 -1.80 -11.43
CA MET A 214 -13.18 -2.84 -11.08
C MET A 214 -13.02 -3.00 -9.56
N VAL A 215 -13.29 -1.94 -8.81
CA VAL A 215 -13.39 -1.93 -7.34
C VAL A 215 -14.80 -1.46 -6.99
N ILE A 216 -15.43 -2.15 -6.05
CA ILE A 216 -16.77 -1.86 -5.53
C ILE A 216 -16.66 -1.77 -4.02
N ASP A 217 -17.00 -0.62 -3.44
CA ASP A 217 -16.88 -0.30 -2.01
C ASP A 217 -17.50 -1.39 -1.11
N ALA A 218 -18.78 -1.73 -1.31
CA ALA A 218 -19.47 -2.75 -0.50
C ALA A 218 -18.84 -4.16 -0.58
N VAL A 219 -18.13 -4.47 -1.67
CA VAL A 219 -17.50 -5.78 -1.90
C VAL A 219 -16.06 -5.81 -1.37
N HIS A 220 -15.31 -4.74 -1.61
CA HIS A 220 -13.87 -4.67 -1.35
C HIS A 220 -13.52 -3.91 -0.06
N GLY A 221 -14.51 -3.34 0.63
CA GLY A 221 -14.32 -2.39 1.73
C GLY A 221 -13.99 -1.00 1.20
N ASP A 222 -14.05 -0.01 2.09
CA ASP A 222 -13.74 1.39 1.76
C ASP A 222 -12.23 1.60 1.55
N PRO A 223 -11.78 2.68 0.88
CA PRO A 223 -10.35 2.88 0.61
C PRO A 223 -9.51 2.98 1.89
N GLU A 224 -10.14 3.37 3.00
CA GLU A 224 -9.49 3.35 4.30
C GLU A 224 -9.34 1.93 4.86
N ALA A 225 -10.17 0.95 4.49
CA ALA A 225 -10.37 -0.30 5.22
C ALA A 225 -10.73 -0.07 6.69
N LYS A 226 -11.69 0.83 6.92
CA LYS A 226 -12.40 0.97 8.20
C LYS A 226 -13.66 0.11 8.23
N LEU A 227 -14.20 -0.23 7.06
CA LEU A 227 -15.39 -1.04 6.87
C LEU A 227 -15.03 -2.40 6.30
N ASP A 228 -15.83 -3.40 6.68
CA ASP A 228 -15.75 -4.73 6.10
C ASP A 228 -16.29 -4.72 4.65
N GLY A 229 -15.71 -5.58 3.82
CA GLY A 229 -16.16 -5.82 2.44
C GLY A 229 -16.65 -7.25 2.27
N TYR A 230 -17.80 -7.42 1.61
CA TYR A 230 -18.43 -8.73 1.41
C TYR A 230 -18.84 -8.95 -0.05
N LEU A 231 -18.30 -9.98 -0.68
CA LEU A 231 -18.72 -10.46 -1.98
C LEU A 231 -19.94 -11.38 -1.83
N PRO A 232 -21.10 -11.06 -2.44
CA PRO A 232 -22.22 -12.00 -2.51
C PRO A 232 -21.82 -13.25 -3.31
N THR A 233 -22.00 -14.44 -2.74
CA THR A 233 -21.61 -15.72 -3.36
C THR A 233 -22.79 -16.59 -3.80
N GLY A 234 -24.02 -16.18 -3.46
CA GLY A 234 -25.25 -16.85 -3.87
C GLY A 234 -26.29 -16.88 -2.76
N VAL A 235 -27.02 -17.98 -2.70
CA VAL A 235 -27.95 -18.29 -1.61
C VAL A 235 -27.72 -19.72 -1.13
N ASP A 236 -27.96 -20.00 0.14
CA ASP A 236 -27.94 -21.36 0.69
C ASP A 236 -29.21 -22.15 0.31
N ALA A 237 -29.34 -23.37 0.82
CA ALA A 237 -30.47 -24.26 0.52
C ALA A 237 -31.82 -23.70 1.00
N GLU A 238 -31.79 -22.79 1.96
CA GLU A 238 -32.93 -22.12 2.56
C GLU A 238 -33.26 -20.78 1.87
N GLY A 239 -32.47 -20.38 0.86
CA GLY A 239 -32.64 -19.13 0.12
C GLY A 239 -32.05 -17.90 0.82
N VAL A 240 -31.22 -18.09 1.85
CA VAL A 240 -30.54 -17.00 2.55
C VAL A 240 -29.28 -16.60 1.78
N PRO A 241 -29.05 -15.30 1.50
CA PRO A 241 -27.85 -14.85 0.82
C PRO A 241 -26.56 -15.27 1.53
N THR A 242 -25.62 -15.83 0.78
CA THR A 242 -24.29 -16.20 1.25
C THR A 242 -23.27 -15.15 0.80
N TYR A 243 -22.24 -14.94 1.63
CA TYR A 243 -21.22 -13.95 1.39
C TYR A 243 -19.82 -14.51 1.65
N LEU A 244 -18.84 -13.98 0.93
CA LEU A 244 -17.42 -14.17 1.18
C LEU A 244 -16.83 -12.82 1.60
N GLN A 245 -16.28 -12.76 2.81
CA GLN A 245 -15.60 -11.55 3.28
C GLN A 245 -14.31 -11.36 2.49
N LEU A 246 -14.04 -10.13 2.03
CA LEU A 246 -12.84 -9.76 1.27
C LEU A 246 -12.04 -8.62 1.93
N CYS A 247 -12.64 -7.89 2.86
CA CYS A 247 -11.97 -6.90 3.67
C CYS A 247 -12.48 -6.98 5.12
N ILE A 248 -11.55 -6.87 6.06
CA ILE A 248 -11.81 -6.71 7.48
C ILE A 248 -11.39 -5.29 7.87
N GLY A 249 -12.31 -4.51 8.43
CA GLY A 249 -12.05 -3.15 8.88
C GLY A 249 -11.14 -3.10 10.12
N HIS A 250 -10.18 -2.18 10.14
CA HIS A 250 -9.22 -2.04 11.25
C HIS A 250 -9.07 -0.59 11.73
N TYR A 251 -9.07 -0.43 13.06
CA TYR A 251 -8.79 0.83 13.76
C TYR A 251 -9.65 2.02 13.26
N PRO A 252 -10.98 1.89 13.19
CA PRO A 252 -11.84 2.86 12.49
C PRO A 252 -11.77 4.28 13.09
N ASP A 253 -11.46 4.38 14.38
CA ASP A 253 -11.43 5.65 15.11
C ASP A 253 -10.14 6.47 14.88
N TYR A 254 -9.12 5.89 14.24
CA TYR A 254 -7.84 6.56 13.98
C TYR A 254 -7.77 7.08 12.53
N SER A 255 -7.08 8.21 12.34
CA SER A 255 -6.81 8.77 11.01
C SER A 255 -5.70 7.97 10.31
N SER A 256 -5.73 7.86 8.98
CA SER A 256 -4.63 7.34 8.16
C SER A 256 -3.81 8.43 7.44
N ASP A 257 -4.10 9.71 7.71
CA ASP A 257 -3.45 10.85 7.04
C ASP A 257 -1.94 10.81 7.22
N VAL A 258 -1.19 11.16 6.17
CA VAL A 258 0.26 11.31 6.23
C VAL A 258 0.67 12.77 6.01
N SER A 259 1.88 13.13 6.42
CA SER A 259 2.44 14.47 6.23
C SER A 259 3.25 14.58 4.94
N PHE A 260 3.61 13.43 4.34
CA PHE A 260 4.52 13.36 3.20
C PHE A 260 4.40 11.99 2.52
N SER A 261 4.57 11.97 1.19
CA SER A 261 4.72 10.72 0.44
C SER A 261 5.95 10.78 -0.45
N MET A 262 6.71 9.69 -0.52
CA MET A 262 7.77 9.55 -1.50
C MET A 262 7.77 8.19 -2.16
N ASN A 263 8.25 8.17 -3.39
CA ASN A 263 8.37 6.94 -4.15
C ASN A 263 9.68 6.91 -4.97
N MET A 264 10.24 5.71 -5.08
CA MET A 264 11.33 5.38 -5.98
C MET A 264 10.81 4.35 -6.99
N GLY A 265 10.57 4.78 -8.22
CA GLY A 265 9.79 3.99 -9.17
C GLY A 265 8.28 4.09 -8.88
N GLY A 266 7.49 3.32 -9.65
CA GLY A 266 6.04 3.29 -9.51
C GLY A 266 5.32 4.26 -10.46
N ALA A 267 4.02 4.43 -10.22
CA ALA A 267 3.09 5.17 -11.06
C ALA A 267 1.82 5.51 -10.27
N LEU A 268 1.23 6.66 -10.55
CA LEU A 268 -0.12 6.97 -10.10
C LEU A 268 -1.12 6.36 -11.09
N GLY A 269 -2.19 5.73 -10.59
CA GLY A 269 -3.16 5.02 -11.42
C GLY A 269 -3.85 5.93 -12.43
N ASP A 270 -4.22 7.14 -12.03
CA ASP A 270 -4.79 8.18 -12.88
C ASP A 270 -4.48 9.58 -12.33
N LEU A 271 -4.41 10.58 -13.21
CA LEU A 271 -4.12 11.96 -12.79
C LEU A 271 -5.27 12.61 -12.05
N ASN A 272 -6.51 12.16 -12.26
CA ASN A 272 -7.68 12.64 -11.50
C ASN A 272 -7.60 12.26 -10.03
N TRP A 273 -6.76 11.28 -9.67
CA TRP A 273 -6.53 10.95 -8.25
C TRP A 273 -5.67 11.98 -7.53
N LEU A 274 -5.11 12.97 -8.23
CA LEU A 274 -4.20 13.97 -7.64
C LEU A 274 -4.92 15.32 -7.56
N ASP A 275 -5.18 15.76 -6.35
CA ASP A 275 -5.98 16.93 -6.06
C ASP A 275 -5.17 18.08 -5.44
N GLN A 276 -5.71 19.29 -5.57
CA GLN A 276 -5.17 20.42 -4.80
C GLN A 276 -5.41 20.18 -3.31
N GLY A 277 -4.32 20.12 -2.55
CA GLY A 277 -4.36 19.92 -1.10
C GLY A 277 -3.82 18.56 -0.67
N ASP A 278 -3.54 17.67 -1.62
CA ASP A 278 -2.79 16.45 -1.36
C ASP A 278 -1.44 16.75 -0.70
N VAL A 279 -0.98 15.77 0.06
CA VAL A 279 0.25 15.87 0.86
C VAL A 279 1.44 16.19 -0.04
N PRO A 280 2.48 16.90 0.44
CA PRO A 280 3.69 17.11 -0.36
C PRO A 280 4.33 15.77 -0.77
N MET A 281 4.74 15.67 -2.04
CA MET A 281 5.21 14.41 -2.63
C MET A 281 6.54 14.57 -3.35
N VAL A 282 7.42 13.57 -3.25
CA VAL A 282 8.67 13.50 -4.02
C VAL A 282 8.77 12.17 -4.74
N SER A 283 9.07 12.22 -6.03
CA SER A 283 9.15 11.05 -6.89
C SER A 283 10.49 10.96 -7.60
N PHE A 284 11.10 9.78 -7.56
CA PHE A 284 12.29 9.44 -8.32
C PHE A 284 11.94 8.36 -9.32
N GLN A 285 11.99 8.68 -10.62
CA GLN A 285 11.66 7.74 -11.70
C GLN A 285 12.86 7.54 -12.62
N CYS A 286 13.06 6.30 -13.09
CA CYS A 286 14.02 6.03 -14.16
C CYS A 286 13.40 6.39 -15.53
N PRO A 287 14.02 7.28 -16.33
CA PRO A 287 13.49 7.64 -17.65
C PRO A 287 13.40 6.47 -18.64
N HIS A 288 14.10 5.37 -18.36
CA HIS A 288 14.17 4.18 -19.20
C HIS A 288 13.46 2.97 -18.58
N ASP A 289 12.61 3.17 -17.56
CA ASP A 289 11.80 2.08 -17.00
C ASP A 289 10.86 1.52 -18.09
N PRO A 290 10.98 0.22 -18.46
CA PRO A 290 10.16 -0.39 -19.51
C PRO A 290 8.77 -0.81 -19.01
N PHE A 291 8.52 -0.78 -17.70
CA PHE A 291 7.31 -1.29 -17.03
C PHE A 291 6.41 -0.15 -16.56
N ALA A 292 6.99 0.86 -15.92
CA ALA A 292 6.32 2.07 -15.47
C ALA A 292 6.88 3.29 -16.24
N PRO A 293 6.26 3.66 -17.38
CA PRO A 293 6.78 4.72 -18.24
C PRO A 293 6.97 6.05 -17.51
N TYR A 294 8.08 6.73 -17.78
CA TYR A 294 8.28 8.11 -17.33
C TYR A 294 7.22 9.03 -17.95
N THR A 295 6.62 9.92 -17.15
CA THR A 295 5.47 10.79 -17.47
C THR A 295 4.11 10.08 -17.51
N THR A 296 3.62 9.68 -18.68
CA THR A 296 2.31 9.05 -18.86
C THR A 296 2.40 7.98 -19.93
N GLY A 297 1.81 6.83 -19.68
CA GLY A 297 1.80 5.72 -20.62
C GLY A 297 1.02 4.52 -20.10
N VAL A 298 1.08 3.44 -20.86
CA VAL A 298 0.48 2.16 -20.45
C VAL A 298 1.43 1.48 -19.47
N LEU A 299 0.92 1.18 -18.29
CA LEU A 299 1.62 0.37 -17.31
C LEU A 299 1.73 -1.08 -17.82
N ILE A 300 2.95 -1.61 -17.85
CA ILE A 300 3.24 -3.01 -18.19
C ILE A 300 3.76 -3.68 -16.93
N VAL A 301 2.99 -4.62 -16.38
CA VAL A 301 3.44 -5.37 -15.21
C VAL A 301 4.24 -6.59 -15.67
N PRO A 302 5.51 -6.76 -15.25
CA PRO A 302 6.30 -7.93 -15.61
C PRO A 302 5.71 -9.18 -14.95
N THR A 303 5.62 -10.26 -15.73
CA THR A 303 5.08 -11.56 -15.32
C THR A 303 5.81 -12.68 -16.03
#